data_AF-A0A8S1UE08-F1
#
_entry.id   AF-A0A8S1UE08-F1
#
_cell.length_a   1.000
_cell.length_b   1.000
_cell.length_c   1.000
_cell.angle_alpha   90.00
_cell.angle_beta   90.00
_cell.angle_gamma   90.00
#
_symmetry.space_group_name_H-M   'P 1'
#
loop_
_entity.id
_entity.type
_entity.pdbx_description
1 polymer ?
#
loop_
_entity_poly.entity_id
_entity_poly.type
_entity_poly.pdbx_seq_one_letter_code
_entity_poly.pdbx_strand_id
1 'polypeptide(L)'
;MLIDTTHQDIIHDIAFNFDGNRFATASSDQTMRVYNKVNGKWEKSAECKCHDGPIWKIRWADPKFGQLIATCSQDKGVCVWEEKKFLQENPSGQKQIIIQWKQRILILESKEAVADIQFGSKSNGLLLAIAYVDGKLQIHRVYEQNQFIKEGEDIQIMIYGLRAISWNHAPLEREMLVAAGNAEQQKYLSKIKMDHFNEVKTMAIWMLEYENQKFGMKKIYEFDEEKTINDVQWANQNGKSFHLIASASAEGVKIWQIKIIKESQVEKMKVFNINRETKPNYHAYRVSWNILANLLAVSCESKKMDENQAFVTSREVRIYQNQNGSWVAKGIIQEANFIRDSISLQHFTTNGLIS
;
A
#
# COMPACT_ATOMS: atom_id res chain seq x y z
N MET A 1 -10.18 2.07 20.57
CA MET A 1 -11.30 1.13 20.45
C MET A 1 -10.70 -0.14 19.87
N LEU A 2 -10.82 -1.25 20.60
CA LEU A 2 -10.34 -2.56 20.16
C LEU A 2 -11.45 -3.21 19.33
N ILE A 3 -11.14 -3.70 18.13
CA ILE A 3 -12.12 -4.44 17.31
C ILE A 3 -11.65 -5.89 17.31
N ASP A 4 -12.52 -6.79 17.78
CA ASP A 4 -12.30 -8.22 17.56
C ASP A 4 -12.69 -8.54 16.11
N THR A 5 -11.69 -8.78 15.27
CA THR A 5 -11.88 -9.09 13.86
C THR A 5 -12.30 -10.54 13.64
N THR A 6 -12.48 -11.33 14.70
CA THR A 6 -12.97 -12.72 14.69
C THR A 6 -12.14 -13.68 13.80
N HIS A 7 -10.98 -13.24 13.30
CA HIS A 7 -10.15 -13.98 12.35
C HIS A 7 -9.54 -15.19 13.06
N GLN A 8 -9.37 -16.28 12.31
CA GLN A 8 -8.83 -17.52 12.89
C GLN A 8 -7.31 -17.51 12.94
N ASP A 9 -6.68 -16.56 12.24
CA ASP A 9 -5.23 -16.44 12.11
C ASP A 9 -4.81 -14.96 11.96
N ILE A 10 -3.51 -14.73 11.77
CA ILE A 10 -2.86 -13.43 11.73
C ILE A 10 -3.39 -12.59 10.57
N ILE A 11 -3.67 -11.32 10.86
CA ILE A 11 -4.02 -10.31 9.86
C ILE A 11 -2.73 -9.72 9.28
N HIS A 12 -2.60 -9.74 7.96
CA HIS A 12 -1.44 -9.22 7.25
C HIS A 12 -1.60 -7.78 6.79
N ASP A 13 -2.82 -7.39 6.39
CA ASP A 13 -3.08 -6.06 5.84
C ASP A 13 -4.52 -5.60 6.10
N ILE A 14 -4.71 -4.29 6.15
CA ILE A 14 -5.98 -3.63 6.43
C ILE A 14 -6.08 -2.39 5.58
N ALA A 15 -7.20 -2.24 4.87
CA ALA A 15 -7.44 -1.07 4.04
C ALA A 15 -8.81 -0.47 4.35
N PHE A 16 -8.84 0.84 4.56
CA PHE A 16 -10.08 1.60 4.65
C PHE A 16 -10.60 1.93 3.26
N ASN A 17 -11.92 2.03 3.13
CA ASN A 17 -12.53 2.62 1.95
C ASN A 17 -12.27 4.13 1.92
N PHE A 18 -12.54 4.77 0.78
CA PHE A 18 -12.32 6.20 0.59
C PHE A 18 -13.02 7.07 1.65
N ASP A 19 -14.24 6.70 2.03
CA ASP A 19 -15.04 7.46 3.01
C ASP A 19 -14.64 7.22 4.47
N GLY A 20 -13.76 6.25 4.75
CA GLY A 20 -13.36 5.86 6.11
C GLY A 20 -14.46 5.20 6.96
N ASN A 21 -15.63 4.94 6.37
CA ASN A 21 -16.78 4.30 7.04
C ASN A 21 -16.78 2.78 6.91
N ARG A 22 -15.90 2.24 6.09
CA ARG A 22 -15.70 0.80 5.90
C ARG A 22 -14.21 0.48 5.91
N PHE A 23 -13.86 -0.71 6.34
CA PHE A 23 -12.53 -1.26 6.11
C PHE A 23 -12.62 -2.73 5.76
N ALA A 24 -11.57 -3.24 5.14
CA ALA A 24 -11.42 -4.64 4.84
C ALA A 24 -10.10 -5.15 5.40
N THR A 25 -10.11 -6.41 5.86
CA THR A 25 -8.98 -7.10 6.44
C THR A 25 -8.59 -8.30 5.58
N ALA A 26 -7.28 -8.54 5.48
CA ALA A 26 -6.68 -9.69 4.82
C ALA A 26 -5.91 -10.54 5.83
N SER A 27 -6.20 -11.83 5.88
CA SER A 27 -5.71 -12.75 6.91
C SER A 27 -5.03 -13.98 6.32
N SER A 28 -4.20 -14.63 7.13
CA SER A 28 -3.63 -15.95 6.83
C SER A 28 -4.69 -17.06 6.76
N ASP A 29 -5.89 -16.83 7.33
CA ASP A 29 -7.04 -17.75 7.25
C ASP A 29 -7.70 -17.82 5.86
N GLN A 30 -7.09 -17.19 4.85
CA GLN A 30 -7.52 -17.20 3.44
C GLN A 30 -8.82 -16.42 3.19
N THR A 31 -9.32 -15.69 4.19
CA THR A 31 -10.54 -14.90 4.09
C THR A 31 -10.27 -13.41 4.09
N MET A 32 -11.08 -12.71 3.28
CA MET A 32 -11.27 -11.27 3.39
C MET A 32 -12.54 -11.01 4.18
N ARG A 33 -12.48 -10.06 5.11
CA ARG A 33 -13.67 -9.58 5.83
C ARG A 33 -13.84 -8.09 5.67
N VAL A 34 -15.08 -7.66 5.54
CA VAL A 34 -15.45 -6.24 5.36
C VAL A 34 -16.27 -5.80 6.56
N TYR A 35 -15.87 -4.69 7.16
CA TYR A 35 -16.50 -4.11 8.33
C TYR A 35 -17.11 -2.76 7.98
N ASN A 36 -18.33 -2.53 8.48
CA ASN A 36 -19.02 -1.26 8.35
C ASN A 36 -19.11 -0.57 9.70
N LYS A 37 -19.00 0.75 9.69
CA LYS A 37 -19.25 1.56 10.87
C LYS A 37 -20.73 1.86 10.99
N VAL A 38 -21.40 1.28 11.99
CA VAL A 38 -22.81 1.48 12.30
C VAL A 38 -22.92 2.03 13.72
N ASN A 39 -23.51 3.21 13.88
CA ASN A 39 -23.68 3.87 15.18
C ASN A 39 -22.37 3.99 16.00
N GLY A 40 -21.26 4.26 15.33
CA GLY A 40 -19.94 4.40 15.95
C GLY A 40 -19.26 3.07 16.33
N LYS A 41 -19.91 1.92 16.11
CA LYS A 41 -19.34 0.59 16.29
C LYS A 41 -19.01 -0.05 14.95
N TRP A 42 -17.99 -0.89 14.94
CA TRP A 42 -17.58 -1.64 13.77
C TRP A 42 -18.24 -3.02 13.79
N GLU A 43 -18.96 -3.34 12.72
CA GLU A 43 -19.70 -4.60 12.58
C GLU A 43 -19.25 -5.33 11.31
N LYS A 44 -19.09 -6.65 11.40
CA LYS A 44 -18.74 -7.47 10.23
C LYS A 44 -19.93 -7.49 9.28
N SER A 45 -19.72 -6.98 8.07
CA SER A 45 -20.74 -6.89 7.02
C SER A 45 -20.65 -8.02 6.00
N ALA A 46 -19.44 -8.51 5.73
CA ALA A 46 -19.23 -9.61 4.79
C ALA A 46 -17.97 -10.40 5.14
N GLU A 47 -17.97 -11.66 4.71
CA GLU A 47 -16.83 -12.57 4.78
C GLU A 47 -16.76 -13.32 3.45
N CYS A 48 -15.58 -13.33 2.83
CA CYS A 48 -15.36 -13.94 1.53
C CYS A 48 -14.10 -14.79 1.60
N LYS A 49 -14.21 -16.09 1.28
CA LYS A 49 -13.02 -16.91 1.01
C LYS A 49 -12.48 -16.50 -0.35
N CYS A 50 -11.29 -15.90 -0.37
CA CYS A 50 -10.76 -15.27 -1.58
C CYS A 50 -9.75 -16.13 -2.33
N HIS A 51 -9.01 -16.94 -1.58
CA HIS A 51 -7.76 -17.57 -1.99
C HIS A 51 -7.64 -18.95 -1.33
N ASP A 52 -6.69 -19.76 -1.78
CA ASP A 52 -6.34 -21.05 -1.16
C ASP A 52 -5.06 -20.95 -0.30
N GLY A 53 -4.54 -19.73 -0.15
CA GLY A 53 -3.40 -19.41 0.70
C GLY A 53 -3.56 -18.08 1.46
N PRO A 54 -2.58 -17.74 2.32
CA PRO A 54 -2.57 -16.49 3.09
C PRO A 54 -2.69 -15.25 2.21
N ILE A 55 -3.57 -14.31 2.58
CA ILE A 55 -3.76 -13.05 1.85
C ILE A 55 -2.78 -12.01 2.39
N TRP A 56 -1.87 -11.52 1.55
CA TRP A 56 -0.82 -10.60 1.97
C TRP A 56 -1.21 -9.13 1.92
N LYS A 57 -2.00 -8.74 0.91
CA LYS A 57 -2.37 -7.34 0.67
C LYS A 57 -3.83 -7.20 0.29
N ILE A 58 -4.39 -6.06 0.67
CA ILE A 58 -5.75 -5.68 0.33
C ILE A 58 -5.82 -4.20 -0.06
N ARG A 59 -6.55 -3.87 -1.12
CA ARG A 59 -6.71 -2.49 -1.59
C ARG A 59 -8.13 -2.21 -2.01
N TRP A 60 -8.65 -1.06 -1.63
CA TRP A 60 -9.89 -0.53 -2.17
C TRP A 60 -9.62 0.22 -3.47
N ALA A 61 -10.52 0.07 -4.44
CA ALA A 61 -10.53 0.93 -5.61
C ALA A 61 -11.16 2.28 -5.28
N ASP A 62 -10.96 3.24 -6.19
CA ASP A 62 -11.62 4.53 -6.09
C ASP A 62 -13.15 4.38 -6.24
N PRO A 63 -13.96 5.06 -5.40
CA PRO A 63 -15.42 4.93 -5.41
C PRO A 63 -16.07 5.28 -6.75
N LYS A 64 -15.39 6.03 -7.64
CA LYS A 64 -15.85 6.29 -9.03
C LYS A 64 -16.16 4.99 -9.79
N PHE A 65 -15.44 3.91 -9.51
CA PHE A 65 -15.58 2.63 -10.21
C PHE A 65 -16.45 1.63 -9.46
N GLY A 66 -17.15 2.09 -8.41
CA GLY A 66 -17.90 1.26 -7.48
C GLY A 66 -17.07 0.81 -6.28
N GLN A 67 -17.65 -0.06 -5.47
CA GLN A 67 -16.99 -0.62 -4.30
C GLN A 67 -16.27 -1.89 -4.73
N LEU A 68 -14.99 -1.74 -5.07
CA LEU A 68 -14.13 -2.84 -5.47
C LEU A 68 -12.99 -3.03 -4.48
N ILE A 69 -12.63 -4.29 -4.26
CA ILE A 69 -11.48 -4.66 -3.43
C ILE A 69 -10.59 -5.61 -4.23
N ALA A 70 -9.30 -5.33 -4.30
CA ALA A 70 -8.30 -6.28 -4.80
C ALA A 70 -7.56 -6.92 -3.63
N THR A 71 -7.28 -8.21 -3.76
CA THR A 71 -6.54 -9.02 -2.78
C THR A 71 -5.46 -9.81 -3.51
N CYS A 72 -4.28 -9.96 -2.92
CA CYS A 72 -3.24 -10.86 -3.43
C CYS A 72 -2.80 -11.85 -2.34
N SER A 73 -2.38 -13.03 -2.77
CA SER A 73 -2.14 -14.17 -1.88
C SER A 73 -0.82 -14.87 -2.19
N GLN A 74 -0.36 -15.66 -1.23
CA GLN A 74 0.78 -16.56 -1.38
C GLN A 74 0.56 -17.63 -2.47
N ASP A 75 -0.70 -17.95 -2.79
CA ASP A 75 -1.06 -18.86 -3.88
C ASP A 75 -0.77 -18.31 -5.29
N LYS A 76 -0.23 -17.08 -5.36
CA LYS A 76 0.13 -16.34 -6.59
C LYS A 76 -1.09 -15.80 -7.34
N GLY A 77 -2.28 -15.95 -6.77
CA GLY A 77 -3.51 -15.38 -7.24
C GLY A 77 -3.70 -13.92 -6.84
N VAL A 78 -4.46 -13.22 -7.66
CA VAL A 78 -5.04 -11.91 -7.37
C VAL A 78 -6.53 -12.04 -7.63
N CYS A 79 -7.35 -11.66 -6.65
CA CYS A 79 -8.80 -11.67 -6.79
C CYS A 79 -9.33 -10.25 -6.61
N VAL A 80 -10.18 -9.82 -7.53
CA VAL A 80 -10.91 -8.56 -7.43
C VAL A 80 -12.36 -8.86 -7.10
N TRP A 81 -12.88 -8.22 -6.06
CA TRP A 81 -14.22 -8.39 -5.53
C TRP A 81 -15.03 -7.13 -5.75
N GLU A 82 -16.28 -7.29 -6.16
CA GLU A 82 -17.23 -6.21 -6.39
C GLU A 82 -18.45 -6.36 -5.49
N GLU A 83 -18.80 -5.29 -4.80
CA GLU A 83 -20.03 -5.22 -4.01
C GLU A 83 -21.24 -5.04 -4.94
N LYS A 84 -22.14 -6.02 -4.97
CA LYS A 84 -23.42 -5.92 -5.67
C LYS A 84 -24.57 -5.86 -4.66
N LYS A 85 -25.45 -4.89 -4.88
CA LYS A 85 -26.67 -4.70 -4.08
C LYS A 85 -27.85 -5.31 -4.82
N PHE A 86 -28.54 -6.24 -4.17
CA PHE A 86 -29.73 -6.89 -4.70
C PHE A 86 -30.94 -6.42 -3.91
N LEU A 87 -32.02 -6.09 -4.61
CA LEU A 87 -33.31 -5.86 -3.99
C LEU A 87 -34.01 -7.22 -3.88
N GLN A 88 -34.19 -7.71 -2.66
CA GLN A 88 -35.04 -8.85 -2.40
C GLN A 88 -36.37 -8.36 -1.83
N GLU A 89 -37.46 -8.74 -2.49
CA GLU A 89 -38.80 -8.55 -1.96
C GLU A 89 -39.18 -9.77 -1.13
N ASN A 90 -39.50 -9.54 0.14
CA ASN A 90 -40.07 -10.57 0.99
C ASN A 90 -41.50 -10.89 0.53
N PRO A 91 -42.03 -12.09 0.84
CA PRO A 91 -43.43 -12.44 0.54
C PRO A 91 -44.48 -11.46 1.10
N SER A 92 -44.09 -10.63 2.08
CA SER A 92 -44.87 -9.55 2.68
C SER A 92 -44.80 -8.22 1.92
N GLY A 93 -44.13 -8.15 0.77
CA GLY A 93 -43.95 -6.93 -0.03
C GLY A 93 -42.87 -5.97 0.48
N GLN A 94 -42.17 -6.30 1.57
CA GLN A 94 -41.07 -5.48 2.08
C GLN A 94 -39.80 -5.69 1.24
N LYS A 95 -39.25 -4.58 0.73
CA LYS A 95 -37.98 -4.54 -0.02
C LYS A 95 -36.80 -4.45 0.95
N GLN A 96 -35.91 -5.43 0.90
CA GLN A 96 -34.63 -5.42 1.62
C GLN A 96 -33.46 -5.36 0.63
N ILE A 97 -32.45 -4.57 0.96
CA ILE A 97 -31.21 -4.47 0.18
C ILE A 97 -30.22 -5.50 0.75
N ILE A 98 -29.86 -6.50 -0.05
CA ILE A 98 -28.84 -7.48 0.29
C ILE A 98 -27.55 -7.10 -0.40
N ILE A 99 -26.47 -7.05 0.37
CA ILE A 99 -25.13 -6.81 -0.13
C ILE A 99 -24.45 -8.16 -0.33
N GLN A 100 -23.98 -8.43 -1.54
CA GLN A 100 -23.19 -9.62 -1.85
C GLN A 100 -21.94 -9.23 -2.61
N TRP A 101 -20.80 -9.75 -2.17
CA TRP A 101 -19.54 -9.60 -2.87
C TRP A 101 -19.39 -10.69 -3.93
N LYS A 102 -19.14 -10.30 -5.17
CA LYS A 102 -18.89 -11.21 -6.29
C LYS A 102 -17.50 -10.97 -6.85
N GLN A 103 -16.80 -12.06 -7.15
CA GLN A 103 -15.50 -11.99 -7.78
C GLN A 103 -15.63 -11.54 -9.24
N ARG A 104 -14.80 -10.58 -9.65
CA ARG A 104 -14.58 -10.22 -11.04
C ARG A 104 -13.52 -11.13 -11.66
N ILE A 105 -13.64 -11.36 -12.96
CA ILE A 105 -12.69 -12.18 -13.71
C ILE A 105 -11.40 -11.38 -13.89
N LEU A 106 -10.29 -11.98 -13.47
CA LEU A 106 -8.93 -11.51 -13.73
C LEU A 106 -8.16 -12.68 -14.33
N ILE A 107 -7.59 -12.48 -15.52
CA ILE A 107 -6.73 -13.47 -16.14
C ILE A 107 -5.29 -13.14 -15.74
N LEU A 108 -4.66 -14.05 -15.01
CA LEU A 108 -3.24 -13.96 -14.68
C LEU A 108 -2.45 -14.91 -15.55
N GLU A 109 -1.46 -14.38 -16.25
CA GLU A 109 -0.55 -15.17 -17.09
C GLU A 109 0.70 -15.62 -16.32
N SER A 110 1.10 -14.87 -15.29
CA SER A 110 2.32 -15.10 -14.52
C SER A 110 2.11 -16.14 -13.41
N LYS A 111 3.10 -17.02 -13.23
CA LYS A 111 3.15 -18.03 -12.16
C LYS A 111 4.08 -17.64 -11.00
N GLU A 112 4.42 -16.36 -10.88
CA GLU A 112 5.28 -15.83 -9.82
C GLU A 112 4.47 -15.25 -8.65
N ALA A 113 5.08 -15.19 -7.47
CA ALA A 113 4.43 -14.62 -6.29
C ALA A 113 4.24 -13.11 -6.44
N VAL A 114 3.11 -12.60 -5.94
CA VAL A 114 2.77 -11.19 -5.97
C VAL A 114 3.35 -10.50 -4.74
N ALA A 115 4.11 -9.44 -4.96
CA ALA A 115 4.71 -8.64 -3.90
C ALA A 115 3.75 -7.57 -3.38
N ASP A 116 3.06 -6.88 -4.29
CA ASP A 116 2.14 -5.80 -3.95
C ASP A 116 1.10 -5.60 -5.06
N ILE A 117 -0.01 -4.96 -4.71
CA ILE A 117 -1.08 -4.62 -5.64
C ILE A 117 -1.55 -3.20 -5.37
N GLN A 118 -1.93 -2.47 -6.43
CA GLN A 118 -2.48 -1.13 -6.26
C GLN A 118 -3.36 -0.71 -7.44
N PHE A 119 -4.51 -0.12 -7.13
CA PHE A 119 -5.32 0.53 -8.15
C PHE A 119 -4.64 1.83 -8.62
N GLY A 120 -4.62 2.03 -9.94
CA GLY A 120 -4.09 3.22 -10.57
C GLY A 120 -4.98 4.45 -10.37
N SER A 121 -4.53 5.59 -10.91
CA SER A 121 -5.21 6.87 -10.70
C SER A 121 -6.46 7.01 -11.57
N LYS A 122 -7.22 8.08 -11.32
CA LYS A 122 -8.55 8.33 -11.89
C LYS A 122 -8.57 8.62 -13.40
N SER A 123 -7.43 9.02 -13.97
CA SER A 123 -7.35 9.57 -15.33
C SER A 123 -7.45 8.49 -16.40
N ASN A 124 -6.79 7.34 -16.21
CA ASN A 124 -6.72 6.27 -17.20
C ASN A 124 -7.80 5.18 -17.04
N GLY A 125 -8.82 5.44 -16.21
CA GLY A 125 -9.88 4.49 -15.91
C GLY A 125 -9.52 3.55 -14.75
N LEU A 126 -10.16 2.38 -14.69
CA LEU A 126 -9.88 1.40 -13.64
C LEU A 126 -8.64 0.59 -14.02
N LEU A 127 -7.48 1.06 -13.57
CA LEU A 127 -6.22 0.34 -13.68
C LEU A 127 -5.91 -0.42 -12.39
N LEU A 128 -5.32 -1.59 -12.52
CA LEU A 128 -4.77 -2.40 -11.44
C LEU A 128 -3.33 -2.76 -11.78
N ALA A 129 -2.39 -2.24 -10.98
CA ALA A 129 -1.00 -2.64 -11.03
C ALA A 129 -0.78 -3.87 -10.15
N ILE A 130 -0.15 -4.89 -10.73
CA ILE A 130 0.26 -6.11 -10.06
C ILE A 130 1.78 -6.20 -10.12
N ALA A 131 2.39 -6.14 -8.96
CA ALA A 131 3.83 -6.15 -8.77
C ALA A 131 4.28 -7.55 -8.34
N TYR A 132 5.19 -8.15 -9.09
CA TYR A 132 5.70 -9.50 -8.82
C TYR A 132 7.05 -9.46 -8.10
N VAL A 133 7.31 -10.50 -7.31
CA VAL A 133 8.54 -10.65 -6.51
C VAL A 133 9.81 -10.72 -7.37
N ASP A 134 9.70 -11.08 -8.65
CA ASP A 134 10.80 -11.10 -9.63
C ASP A 134 11.13 -9.73 -10.24
N GLY A 135 10.39 -8.68 -9.86
CA GLY A 135 10.61 -7.33 -10.33
C GLY A 135 9.83 -6.92 -11.58
N LYS A 136 8.95 -7.81 -12.07
CA LYS A 136 8.01 -7.47 -13.15
C LYS A 136 6.78 -6.75 -12.62
N LEU A 137 6.25 -5.86 -13.45
CA LEU A 137 4.99 -5.18 -13.25
C LEU A 137 4.05 -5.55 -14.40
N GLN A 138 2.82 -5.90 -14.06
CA GLN A 138 1.72 -6.01 -15.02
C GLN A 138 0.66 -4.98 -14.69
N ILE A 139 0.15 -4.32 -15.73
CA ILE A 139 -0.95 -3.39 -15.62
C ILE A 139 -2.16 -4.06 -16.23
N HIS A 140 -3.26 -4.07 -15.49
CA HIS A 140 -4.52 -4.60 -15.95
C HIS A 140 -5.55 -3.48 -16.01
N ARG A 141 -6.36 -3.46 -17.06
CA ARG A 141 -7.43 -2.49 -17.25
C ARG A 141 -8.76 -3.22 -17.43
N VAL A 142 -9.82 -2.62 -16.92
CA VAL A 142 -11.18 -3.10 -17.16
C VAL A 142 -11.79 -2.37 -18.34
N TYR A 143 -12.27 -3.14 -19.30
CA TYR A 143 -13.17 -2.70 -20.36
C TYR A 143 -14.63 -3.06 -20.03
N GLU A 144 -15.57 -2.69 -20.89
CA GLU A 144 -17.04 -2.78 -20.67
C GLU A 144 -17.55 -4.15 -20.17
N GLN A 145 -16.79 -5.24 -20.32
CA GLN A 145 -17.16 -6.61 -19.95
C GLN A 145 -16.81 -7.02 -18.49
N ASN A 146 -16.56 -6.06 -17.60
CA ASN A 146 -16.32 -6.31 -16.16
C ASN A 146 -15.10 -7.21 -15.85
N GLN A 147 -14.24 -7.43 -16.84
CA GLN A 147 -13.08 -8.29 -16.78
C GLN A 147 -11.81 -7.45 -16.83
N PHE A 148 -10.84 -7.80 -15.98
CA PHE A 148 -9.52 -7.21 -16.04
C PHE A 148 -8.70 -7.92 -17.12
N ILE A 149 -8.26 -7.14 -18.10
CA ILE A 149 -7.42 -7.59 -19.21
C ILE A 149 -6.03 -6.99 -19.02
N LYS A 150 -5.00 -7.80 -19.25
CA LYS A 150 -3.61 -7.35 -19.22
C LYS A 150 -3.35 -6.35 -20.34
N GLU A 151 -2.75 -5.24 -19.98
CA GLU A 151 -2.32 -4.19 -20.89
C GLU A 151 -0.84 -4.32 -21.19
N GLY A 152 -0.48 -4.46 -22.46
CA GLY A 152 0.92 -4.52 -22.90
C GLY A 152 1.65 -5.78 -22.46
N GLU A 153 2.98 -5.68 -22.40
CA GLU A 153 3.89 -6.78 -22.05
C GLU A 153 4.32 -6.68 -20.58
N ASP A 154 4.95 -7.74 -20.06
CA ASP A 154 5.51 -7.70 -18.72
C ASP A 154 6.63 -6.66 -18.64
N ILE A 155 6.50 -5.68 -17.75
CA ILE A 155 7.48 -4.59 -17.66
C ILE A 155 8.45 -4.87 -16.53
N GLN A 156 9.73 -5.05 -16.84
CA GLN A 156 10.76 -5.20 -15.82
C GLN A 156 11.08 -3.84 -15.19
N ILE A 157 10.57 -3.60 -13.99
CA ILE A 157 10.75 -2.32 -13.26
C ILE A 157 11.84 -2.39 -12.18
N MET A 158 12.22 -3.57 -11.72
CA MET A 158 13.30 -3.76 -10.74
C MET A 158 14.08 -5.01 -11.08
N ILE A 159 15.40 -4.97 -11.03
CA ILE A 159 16.22 -6.16 -11.36
C ILE A 159 16.28 -7.14 -10.17
N TYR A 160 16.28 -6.61 -8.94
CA TYR A 160 16.58 -7.39 -7.72
C TYR A 160 15.33 -7.70 -6.89
N GLY A 161 14.20 -7.88 -7.57
CA GLY A 161 12.92 -8.17 -6.93
C GLY A 161 12.23 -6.94 -6.35
N LEU A 162 10.91 -7.03 -6.24
CA LEU A 162 10.02 -5.93 -5.85
C LEU A 162 9.31 -6.27 -4.53
N ARG A 163 9.02 -5.24 -3.73
CA ARG A 163 8.38 -5.38 -2.42
C ARG A 163 7.16 -4.49 -2.23
N ALA A 164 7.21 -3.28 -2.77
CA ALA A 164 6.12 -2.33 -2.65
C ALA A 164 6.08 -1.40 -3.85
N ILE A 165 4.86 -0.95 -4.17
CA ILE A 165 4.61 0.04 -5.21
C ILE A 165 3.65 1.11 -4.67
N SER A 166 3.80 2.35 -5.15
CA SER A 166 2.84 3.41 -4.87
C SER A 166 2.66 4.33 -6.07
N TRP A 167 1.41 4.50 -6.52
CA TRP A 167 1.03 5.51 -7.49
C TRP A 167 1.13 6.91 -6.91
N ASN A 168 1.45 7.89 -7.76
CA ASN A 168 1.25 9.29 -7.45
C ASN A 168 -0.25 9.62 -7.43
N HIS A 169 -0.60 10.63 -6.64
CA HIS A 169 -1.98 11.08 -6.48
C HIS A 169 -2.14 12.55 -6.91
N ALA A 170 -1.43 12.95 -7.97
CA ALA A 170 -1.50 14.29 -8.52
C ALA A 170 -2.52 14.33 -9.69
N PRO A 171 -3.58 15.16 -9.61
CA PRO A 171 -4.67 15.12 -10.58
C PRO A 171 -4.31 15.67 -11.97
N LEU A 172 -3.27 16.51 -12.04
CA LEU A 172 -2.86 17.20 -13.28
C LEU A 172 -1.56 16.65 -13.87
N GLU A 173 -0.90 15.74 -13.17
CA GLU A 173 0.33 15.13 -13.65
C GLU A 173 0.04 13.77 -14.28
N ARG A 174 0.99 13.29 -15.08
CA ARG A 174 0.95 11.91 -15.59
C ARG A 174 0.99 10.92 -14.44
N GLU A 175 0.45 9.73 -14.71
CA GLU A 175 0.51 8.63 -13.75
C GLU A 175 1.96 8.16 -13.61
N MET A 176 2.43 8.19 -12.38
CA MET A 176 3.76 7.79 -11.99
C MET A 176 3.65 6.80 -10.85
N LEU A 177 4.57 5.85 -10.83
CA LEU A 177 4.65 4.81 -9.85
C LEU A 177 6.04 4.86 -9.22
N VAL A 178 6.10 4.97 -7.90
CA VAL A 178 7.33 4.64 -7.18
C VAL A 178 7.34 3.14 -6.91
N ALA A 179 8.46 2.50 -7.26
CA ALA A 179 8.70 1.09 -7.03
C ALA A 179 9.87 0.94 -6.06
N ALA A 180 9.74 -0.03 -5.15
CA ALA A 180 10.75 -0.31 -4.12
C ALA A 180 11.03 -1.82 -4.04
N GLY A 181 12.31 -2.17 -4.00
CA GLY A 181 12.82 -3.52 -4.20
C GLY A 181 13.76 -4.02 -3.10
N ASN A 182 14.37 -5.18 -3.37
CA ASN A 182 15.32 -5.82 -2.47
C ASN A 182 16.77 -5.43 -2.82
N ALA A 183 17.63 -5.38 -1.81
CA ALA A 183 19.07 -5.22 -1.99
C ALA A 183 19.79 -6.56 -2.18
N GLU A 184 19.15 -7.68 -1.83
CA GLU A 184 19.78 -9.01 -1.86
C GLU A 184 19.93 -9.54 -3.29
N GLN A 185 21.14 -9.35 -3.83
CA GLN A 185 21.47 -9.69 -5.21
C GLN A 185 21.47 -11.22 -5.44
N GLN A 186 21.99 -12.00 -4.50
CA GLN A 186 22.32 -13.43 -4.69
C GLN A 186 21.11 -14.30 -5.05
N LYS A 187 19.91 -13.97 -4.56
CA LYS A 187 18.70 -14.75 -4.82
C LYS A 187 18.18 -14.59 -6.26
N TYR A 188 18.50 -13.47 -6.92
CA TYR A 188 18.01 -13.10 -8.25
C TYR A 188 19.11 -13.12 -9.32
N LEU A 189 20.39 -13.03 -8.92
CA LEU A 189 21.56 -13.10 -9.79
C LEU A 189 21.67 -14.42 -10.56
N SER A 190 21.21 -15.55 -9.99
CA SER A 190 21.23 -16.84 -10.69
C SER A 190 20.42 -16.85 -12.00
N LYS A 191 19.50 -15.89 -12.17
CA LYS A 191 18.67 -15.74 -13.37
C LYS A 191 19.23 -14.72 -14.38
N ILE A 192 20.22 -13.89 -14.02
CA ILE A 192 20.65 -12.75 -14.84
C ILE A 192 22.17 -12.80 -15.05
N LYS A 193 22.60 -13.07 -16.29
CA LYS A 193 23.99 -12.93 -16.73
C LYS A 193 24.31 -11.44 -16.93
N MET A 194 24.73 -10.74 -15.88
CA MET A 194 25.21 -9.36 -15.98
C MET A 194 26.67 -9.30 -15.52
N ASP A 195 27.53 -8.81 -16.41
CA ASP A 195 28.99 -8.76 -16.21
C ASP A 195 29.47 -7.55 -15.39
N HIS A 196 28.57 -6.64 -15.00
CA HIS A 196 28.92 -5.41 -14.28
C HIS A 196 28.10 -5.28 -13.00
N PHE A 197 28.77 -5.38 -11.86
CA PHE A 197 28.21 -5.13 -10.52
C PHE A 197 28.03 -3.62 -10.32
N ASN A 198 26.99 -3.03 -10.93
CA ASN A 198 26.59 -1.68 -10.58
C ASN A 198 26.01 -1.67 -9.14
N GLU A 199 26.20 -0.55 -8.45
CA GLU A 199 25.53 -0.27 -7.17
C GLU A 199 24.02 -0.48 -7.33
N VAL A 200 23.46 -1.34 -6.48
CA VAL A 200 22.06 -1.75 -6.61
C VAL A 200 21.17 -0.70 -5.97
N LYS A 201 20.52 0.07 -6.83
CA LYS A 201 19.51 1.02 -6.39
C LYS A 201 18.18 0.29 -6.24
N THR A 202 17.63 0.40 -5.05
CA THR A 202 16.45 -0.35 -4.59
C THR A 202 15.15 0.44 -4.74
N MET A 203 15.21 1.68 -5.21
CA MET A 203 14.02 2.52 -5.40
C MET A 203 14.13 3.37 -6.65
N ALA A 204 13.04 3.43 -7.40
CA ALA A 204 12.96 4.17 -8.65
C ALA A 204 11.55 4.70 -8.89
N ILE A 205 11.46 5.79 -9.65
CA ILE A 205 10.21 6.34 -10.15
C ILE A 205 10.07 5.97 -11.62
N TRP A 206 8.91 5.41 -11.93
CA TRP A 206 8.48 5.01 -13.25
C TRP A 206 7.31 5.87 -13.67
N MET A 207 7.29 6.29 -14.93
CA MET A 207 6.19 7.02 -15.53
C MET A 207 5.44 6.09 -16.47
N LEU A 208 4.12 6.09 -16.35
CA LEU A 208 3.25 5.39 -17.27
C LEU A 208 3.21 6.15 -18.59
N GLU A 209 3.64 5.49 -19.65
CA GLU A 209 3.56 5.97 -21.03
C GLU A 209 2.56 5.10 -21.79
N TYR A 210 1.77 5.73 -22.66
CA TYR A 210 0.86 5.03 -23.55
C TYR A 210 1.33 5.28 -24.98
N GLU A 211 2.15 4.37 -25.49
CA GLU A 211 2.72 4.44 -26.83
C GLU A 211 2.25 3.22 -27.63
N ASN A 212 1.92 3.41 -28.90
CA ASN A 212 1.52 2.32 -29.81
C ASN A 212 0.35 1.46 -29.30
N GLN A 213 -0.62 2.07 -28.61
CA GLN A 213 -1.77 1.38 -28.00
C GLN A 213 -1.40 0.34 -26.93
N LYS A 214 -0.18 0.40 -26.39
CA LYS A 214 0.25 -0.43 -25.27
C LYS A 214 0.70 0.49 -24.13
N PHE A 215 0.42 0.07 -22.90
CA PHE A 215 1.03 0.72 -21.75
C PHE A 215 2.48 0.25 -21.61
N GLY A 216 3.37 1.22 -21.40
CA GLY A 216 4.77 1.05 -21.07
C GLY A 216 5.13 1.82 -19.80
N MET A 217 6.26 1.51 -19.19
CA MET A 217 6.78 2.24 -18.05
C MET A 217 8.19 2.73 -18.36
N LYS A 218 8.42 4.02 -18.20
CA LYS A 218 9.74 4.64 -18.37
C LYS A 218 10.31 5.04 -17.02
N LYS A 219 11.53 4.59 -16.74
CA LYS A 219 12.25 5.02 -15.54
C LYS A 219 12.66 6.49 -15.69
N ILE A 220 12.17 7.35 -14.81
CA ILE A 220 12.47 8.79 -14.83
C ILE A 220 13.42 9.22 -13.71
N TYR A 221 13.48 8.45 -12.62
CA TYR A 221 14.34 8.77 -11.49
C TYR A 221 14.74 7.51 -10.74
N GLU A 222 15.93 7.55 -10.14
CA GLU A 222 16.50 6.46 -9.37
C GLU A 222 17.11 7.04 -8.10
N PHE A 223 16.70 6.53 -6.96
CA PHE A 223 17.14 7.07 -5.68
C PHE A 223 18.48 6.46 -5.24
N ASP A 224 19.22 7.23 -4.44
CA ASP A 224 20.45 6.80 -3.77
C ASP A 224 20.11 5.93 -2.54
N GLU A 225 19.36 4.84 -2.73
CA GLU A 225 19.02 3.88 -1.68
C GLU A 225 19.47 2.48 -2.09
N GLU A 226 20.37 1.91 -1.30
CA GLU A 226 20.97 0.60 -1.56
C GLU A 226 20.41 -0.51 -0.67
N LYS A 227 19.51 -0.16 0.24
CA LYS A 227 18.99 -1.07 1.27
C LYS A 227 17.63 -1.58 0.91
N THR A 228 17.32 -2.78 1.36
CA THR A 228 16.00 -3.39 1.18
C THR A 228 14.91 -2.50 1.77
N ILE A 229 13.97 -2.13 0.92
CA ILE A 229 12.82 -1.31 1.30
C ILE A 229 11.63 -2.25 1.51
N ASN A 230 11.06 -2.23 2.71
CA ASN A 230 9.90 -3.04 3.06
C ASN A 230 8.60 -2.47 2.49
N ASP A 231 8.50 -1.15 2.42
CA ASP A 231 7.30 -0.45 1.99
C ASP A 231 7.64 0.94 1.44
N VAL A 232 6.86 1.40 0.47
CA VAL A 232 6.99 2.74 -0.10
C VAL A 232 5.61 3.32 -0.32
N GLN A 233 5.44 4.60 -0.02
CA GLN A 233 4.18 5.28 -0.30
C GLN A 233 4.39 6.72 -0.76
N TRP A 234 3.72 7.05 -1.85
CA TRP A 234 3.64 8.40 -2.39
C TRP A 234 2.51 9.16 -1.68
N ALA A 235 2.82 10.33 -1.15
CA ALA A 235 1.84 11.16 -0.46
C ALA A 235 0.98 11.97 -1.44
N ASN A 236 -0.26 12.29 -1.05
CA ASN A 236 -1.07 13.21 -1.81
C ASN A 236 -0.40 14.58 -1.92
N GLN A 237 -0.40 15.18 -3.11
CA GLN A 237 0.24 16.47 -3.34
C GLN A 237 -0.45 17.62 -2.59
N ASN A 238 -1.79 17.64 -2.55
CA ASN A 238 -2.59 18.68 -1.89
C ASN A 238 -2.15 20.12 -2.23
N GLY A 239 -1.81 20.38 -3.50
CA GLY A 239 -1.39 21.70 -3.98
C GLY A 239 0.03 22.12 -3.63
N LYS A 240 0.85 21.23 -3.03
CA LYS A 240 2.27 21.48 -2.81
C LYS A 240 3.02 21.51 -4.15
N SER A 241 4.02 22.38 -4.26
CA SER A 241 4.92 22.45 -5.42
C SER A 241 5.95 21.32 -5.49
N PHE A 242 5.88 20.38 -4.55
CA PHE A 242 6.77 19.24 -4.40
C PHE A 242 5.96 18.02 -3.99
N HIS A 243 6.51 16.85 -4.28
CA HIS A 243 5.99 15.56 -3.86
C HIS A 243 6.73 15.06 -2.63
N LEU A 244 6.03 14.26 -1.84
CA LEU A 244 6.60 13.54 -0.71
C LEU A 244 6.45 12.04 -0.95
N ILE A 245 7.52 11.30 -0.75
CA ILE A 245 7.53 9.85 -0.79
C ILE A 245 8.13 9.36 0.52
N ALA A 246 7.47 8.42 1.20
CA ALA A 246 8.02 7.75 2.38
C ALA A 246 8.54 6.38 1.96
N SER A 247 9.75 6.02 2.41
CA SER A 247 10.28 4.67 2.32
C SER A 247 10.54 4.11 3.71
N ALA A 248 10.18 2.85 3.92
CA ALA A 248 10.43 2.10 5.16
C ALA A 248 11.48 1.03 4.90
N SER A 249 12.53 0.99 5.71
CA SER A 249 13.58 -0.02 5.63
C SER A 249 13.92 -0.57 7.01
N ALA A 250 14.85 -1.52 7.04
CA ALA A 250 15.41 -2.04 8.28
C ALA A 250 16.15 -0.98 9.11
N GLU A 251 16.52 0.16 8.54
CA GLU A 251 17.22 1.25 9.25
C GLU A 251 16.31 2.38 9.69
N GLY A 252 15.02 2.28 9.38
CA GLY A 252 14.01 3.26 9.73
C GLY A 252 13.30 3.83 8.52
N VAL A 253 12.85 5.08 8.64
CA VAL A 253 12.00 5.71 7.63
C VAL A 253 12.68 6.92 7.05
N LYS A 254 12.68 7.04 5.73
CA LYS A 254 13.11 8.23 5.01
C LYS A 254 11.92 8.87 4.32
N ILE A 255 11.84 10.20 4.39
CA ILE A 255 10.89 10.98 3.61
C ILE A 255 11.67 11.77 2.57
N TRP A 256 11.35 11.52 1.32
CA TRP A 256 11.95 12.13 0.15
C TRP A 256 11.06 13.25 -0.33
N GLN A 257 11.62 14.46 -0.37
CA GLN A 257 11.00 15.62 -0.99
C GLN A 257 11.60 15.80 -2.38
N ILE A 258 10.76 15.64 -3.39
CA ILE A 258 11.16 15.73 -4.79
C ILE A 258 10.30 16.74 -5.53
N LYS A 259 10.85 17.36 -6.57
CA LYS A 259 10.12 18.24 -7.48
C LYS A 259 10.18 17.65 -8.88
N ILE A 260 9.05 17.65 -9.57
CA ILE A 260 8.96 17.13 -10.94
C ILE A 260 8.88 18.34 -11.86
N ILE A 261 9.86 18.43 -12.76
CA ILE A 261 10.04 19.53 -13.70
C ILE A 261 9.77 18.97 -15.10
N LYS A 262 8.92 19.68 -15.87
CA LYS A 262 8.62 19.37 -17.28
C LYS A 262 8.26 17.89 -17.51
N GLU A 263 7.47 17.31 -16.60
CA GLU A 263 6.93 15.94 -16.69
C GLU A 263 7.97 14.81 -16.88
N SER A 264 9.26 15.03 -16.59
CA SER A 264 10.27 13.98 -16.86
C SER A 264 11.54 14.12 -16.03
N GLN A 265 11.87 15.33 -15.59
CA GLN A 265 13.04 15.57 -14.77
C GLN A 265 12.63 15.64 -13.30
N VAL A 266 13.20 14.76 -12.49
CA VAL A 266 12.96 14.74 -11.04
C VAL A 266 14.16 15.35 -10.34
N GLU A 267 13.93 16.42 -9.60
CA GLU A 267 14.91 17.09 -8.76
C GLU A 267 14.73 16.67 -7.29
N LYS A 268 15.78 16.14 -6.68
CA LYS A 268 15.81 15.81 -5.26
C LYS A 268 16.03 17.10 -4.46
N MET A 269 15.05 17.49 -3.66
CA MET A 269 15.13 18.70 -2.84
C MET A 269 15.72 18.40 -1.46
N LYS A 270 15.06 17.51 -0.70
CA LYS A 270 15.42 17.26 0.70
C LYS A 270 15.10 15.82 1.08
N VAL A 271 15.90 15.26 1.98
CA VAL A 271 15.65 13.95 2.58
C VAL A 271 15.57 14.11 4.09
N PHE A 272 14.49 13.62 4.69
CA PHE A 272 14.31 13.59 6.12
C PHE A 272 14.51 12.17 6.61
N ASN A 273 15.49 11.95 7.47
CA ASN A 273 15.71 10.66 8.11
C ASN A 273 14.99 10.65 9.46
N ILE A 274 14.00 9.78 9.62
CA ILE A 274 13.25 9.61 10.87
C ILE A 274 13.88 8.46 11.66
N ASN A 275 14.25 8.75 12.91
CA ASN A 275 14.80 7.82 13.93
C ASN A 275 16.17 7.20 13.67
N ARG A 276 17.01 7.76 12.80
CA ARG A 276 18.36 7.19 12.61
C ARG A 276 19.24 7.26 13.87
N GLU A 277 18.99 8.23 14.76
CA GLU A 277 19.93 8.60 15.83
C GLU A 277 19.54 8.10 17.24
N THR A 278 18.28 7.73 17.47
CA THR A 278 17.78 7.55 18.86
C THR A 278 17.57 6.11 19.32
N LYS A 279 17.57 5.11 18.42
CA LYS A 279 17.35 3.70 18.78
C LYS A 279 18.11 2.73 17.86
N PRO A 280 19.23 2.11 18.30
CA PRO A 280 19.79 0.97 17.59
C PRO A 280 18.78 -0.19 17.66
N ASN A 281 18.46 -0.82 16.53
CA ASN A 281 17.43 -1.88 16.38
C ASN A 281 15.97 -1.40 16.20
N TYR A 282 15.77 -0.43 15.32
CA TYR A 282 14.46 0.00 14.84
C TYR A 282 14.22 -0.50 13.40
N HIS A 283 13.26 -1.41 13.22
CA HIS A 283 12.86 -1.91 11.91
C HIS A 283 11.51 -1.34 11.51
N ALA A 284 11.43 -0.63 10.37
CA ALA A 284 10.17 -0.13 9.83
C ALA A 284 9.63 -1.10 8.77
N TYR A 285 8.36 -1.50 8.92
CA TYR A 285 7.71 -2.46 8.03
C TYR A 285 6.74 -1.82 7.05
N ARG A 286 5.94 -0.84 7.50
CA ARG A 286 4.91 -0.16 6.69
C ARG A 286 4.88 1.32 6.96
N VAL A 287 4.56 2.09 5.93
CA VAL A 287 4.36 3.54 6.00
C VAL A 287 2.98 3.90 5.45
N SER A 288 2.26 4.78 6.14
CA SER A 288 0.95 5.25 5.72
C SER A 288 0.81 6.76 5.90
N TRP A 289 0.61 7.49 4.80
CA TRP A 289 0.29 8.91 4.79
C TRP A 289 -1.17 9.12 5.13
N ASN A 290 -1.45 10.19 5.88
CA ASN A 290 -2.80 10.71 5.91
C ASN A 290 -3.14 11.46 4.61
N ILE A 291 -4.43 11.71 4.38
CA ILE A 291 -4.93 12.36 3.16
C ILE A 291 -4.28 13.73 2.93
N LEU A 292 -3.98 14.49 4.01
CA LEU A 292 -3.37 15.82 3.95
C LEU A 292 -1.84 15.79 3.74
N ALA A 293 -1.21 14.61 3.78
CA ALA A 293 0.23 14.44 3.68
C ALA A 293 1.02 15.30 4.70
N ASN A 294 0.50 15.45 5.91
CA ASN A 294 1.16 16.14 7.03
C ASN A 294 1.39 15.22 8.24
N LEU A 295 0.76 14.04 8.24
CA LEU A 295 0.95 12.98 9.23
C LEU A 295 1.41 11.71 8.52
N LEU A 296 2.36 11.02 9.13
CA LEU A 296 2.87 9.74 8.67
C LEU A 296 2.76 8.72 9.80
N ALA A 297 1.99 7.67 9.57
CA ALA A 297 1.97 6.50 10.43
C ALA A 297 3.05 5.51 9.98
N VAL A 298 3.80 4.97 10.93
CA VAL A 298 4.87 4.00 10.68
C VAL A 298 4.62 2.80 11.57
N SER A 299 4.48 1.63 10.95
CA SER A 299 4.50 0.35 11.66
C SER A 299 5.95 -0.09 11.81
N CYS A 300 6.37 -0.34 13.05
CA CYS A 300 7.75 -0.64 13.37
C CYS A 300 7.89 -1.66 14.49
N GLU A 301 9.04 -2.32 14.51
CA GLU A 301 9.50 -3.16 15.60
C GLU A 301 10.73 -2.53 16.23
N SER A 302 10.70 -2.39 17.54
CA SER A 302 11.82 -1.94 18.35
C SER A 302 12.29 -3.10 19.21
N LYS A 303 13.57 -3.45 19.13
CA LYS A 303 14.20 -4.39 20.07
C LYS A 303 14.80 -3.60 21.21
N LYS A 304 14.39 -3.90 22.44
CA LYS A 304 15.03 -3.37 23.65
C LYS A 304 15.74 -4.51 24.37
N MET A 305 16.89 -4.23 24.96
CA MET A 305 17.48 -5.14 25.95
C MET A 305 16.75 -4.91 27.26
N ASP A 306 16.19 -5.99 27.82
CA ASP A 306 15.71 -6.00 29.19
C ASP A 306 16.87 -6.05 30.18
N GLU A 307 16.56 -5.78 31.45
CA GLU A 307 17.50 -5.85 32.58
C GLU A 307 18.21 -7.22 32.68
N ASN A 308 17.60 -8.27 32.14
CA ASN A 308 18.16 -9.63 32.06
C ASN A 308 19.02 -9.90 30.80
N GLN A 309 19.41 -8.87 30.04
CA GLN A 309 20.13 -8.99 28.75
C GLN A 309 19.37 -9.78 27.66
N ALA A 310 18.10 -10.09 27.87
CA ALA A 310 17.23 -10.66 26.84
C ALA A 310 16.70 -9.56 25.93
N PHE A 311 16.64 -9.82 24.62
CA PHE A 311 16.02 -8.89 23.68
C PHE A 311 14.50 -9.08 23.66
N VAL A 312 13.77 -8.05 24.10
CA VAL A 312 12.32 -7.99 23.95
C VAL A 312 11.98 -7.22 22.68
N THR A 313 11.24 -7.88 21.79
CA THR A 313 10.71 -7.30 20.55
C THR A 313 9.36 -6.66 20.87
N SER A 314 9.25 -5.36 20.61
CA SER A 314 8.00 -4.62 20.77
C SER A 314 7.53 -4.12 19.40
N ARG A 315 6.30 -4.50 19.01
CA ARG A 315 5.65 -3.98 17.80
C ARG A 315 4.81 -2.77 18.17
N GLU A 316 5.07 -1.66 17.51
CA GLU A 316 4.42 -0.38 17.79
C GLU A 316 4.10 0.38 16.51
N VAL A 317 3.05 1.19 16.55
CA VAL A 317 2.75 2.16 15.48
C VAL A 317 3.09 3.55 16.01
N ARG A 318 3.96 4.24 15.27
CA ARG A 318 4.35 5.62 15.59
C ARG A 318 3.74 6.59 14.59
N ILE A 319 3.23 7.71 15.09
CA ILE A 319 2.67 8.77 14.27
C ILE A 319 3.64 9.96 14.29
N TYR A 320 4.08 10.39 13.11
CA TYR A 320 4.91 11.57 12.94
C TYR A 320 4.08 12.70 12.34
N GLN A 321 4.31 13.92 12.82
CA GLN A 321 3.75 15.13 12.23
C GLN A 321 4.88 16.03 11.76
N ASN A 322 4.69 16.63 10.60
CA ASN A 322 5.55 17.71 10.16
C ASN A 322 5.23 18.98 10.97
N GLN A 323 6.17 19.41 11.79
CA GLN A 323 6.13 20.67 12.53
C GLN A 323 7.29 21.53 12.02
N ASN A 324 6.95 22.62 11.30
CA ASN A 324 7.90 23.61 10.81
C ASN A 324 9.09 23.03 10.01
N GLY A 325 8.85 21.99 9.21
CA GLY A 325 9.88 21.36 8.38
C GLY A 325 10.73 20.32 9.11
N SER A 326 10.31 19.90 10.31
CA SER A 326 10.87 18.76 11.04
C SER A 326 9.77 17.73 11.33
N TRP A 327 10.11 16.45 11.22
CA TRP A 327 9.16 15.36 11.50
C TRP A 327 9.31 14.90 12.94
N VAL A 328 8.30 15.19 13.76
CA VAL A 328 8.32 14.90 15.20
C VAL A 328 7.31 13.81 15.52
N ALA A 329 7.69 12.86 16.38
CA ALA A 329 6.78 11.84 16.89
C ALA A 329 5.69 12.48 17.77
N LYS A 330 4.44 12.34 17.38
CA LYS A 330 3.25 12.84 18.10
C LYS A 330 2.66 11.82 19.05
N GLY A 331 2.83 10.54 18.75
CA GLY A 331 2.28 9.46 19.56
C GLY A 331 2.89 8.12 19.21
N ILE A 332 2.92 7.24 20.21
CA ILE A 332 3.33 5.84 20.10
C ILE A 332 2.15 5.00 20.56
N ILE A 333 1.81 3.99 19.77
CA ILE A 333 0.81 2.98 20.09
C ILE A 333 1.57 1.68 20.30
N GLN A 334 1.70 1.28 21.56
CA GLN A 334 2.28 -0.01 21.92
C GLN A 334 1.21 -1.09 21.76
N GLU A 335 1.63 -2.28 21.31
CA GLU A 335 0.78 -3.42 20.93
C GLU A 335 -0.02 -3.19 19.64
N ALA A 336 0.69 -3.18 18.52
CA ALA A 336 0.14 -3.06 17.17
C ALA A 336 -0.60 -4.32 16.65
N ASN A 337 -1.13 -5.19 17.51
CA ASN A 337 -2.10 -6.20 17.09
C ASN A 337 -3.49 -5.59 16.82
N PHE A 338 -3.64 -4.28 17.00
CA PHE A 338 -4.95 -3.64 17.04
C PHE A 338 -5.02 -2.37 16.19
N ILE A 339 -6.02 -2.38 15.31
CA ILE A 339 -6.38 -1.33 14.35
C ILE A 339 -6.51 0.02 15.07
N ARG A 340 -5.82 1.06 14.57
CA ARG A 340 -6.12 2.45 14.93
C ARG A 340 -6.56 3.22 13.68
N ASP A 341 -7.83 3.57 13.68
CA ASP A 341 -8.57 4.33 12.67
C ASP A 341 -7.80 5.55 12.11
N SER A 342 -8.00 5.83 10.82
CA SER A 342 -7.63 7.09 10.15
C SER A 342 -8.30 8.33 10.79
N ILE A 343 -9.42 8.15 11.50
CA ILE A 343 -10.15 9.21 12.22
C ILE A 343 -9.41 9.66 13.49
N SER A 344 -8.55 8.80 14.08
CA SER A 344 -7.73 9.21 15.24
C SER A 344 -6.69 10.28 14.85
N LEU A 345 -6.32 10.39 13.57
CA LEU A 345 -5.45 11.45 13.06
C LEU A 345 -6.19 12.80 12.92
N GLN A 346 -7.52 12.80 12.84
CA GLN A 346 -8.33 14.03 12.81
C GLN A 346 -8.71 14.51 14.22
N HIS A 347 -8.87 13.64 15.22
CA HIS A 347 -9.18 14.10 16.58
C HIS A 347 -8.00 14.74 17.34
N PHE A 348 -6.74 14.50 16.92
CA PHE A 348 -5.58 15.20 17.48
C PHE A 348 -5.52 16.70 17.11
N THR A 349 -6.35 17.18 16.17
CA THR A 349 -6.41 18.62 15.86
C THR A 349 -7.36 19.40 16.76
N THR A 350 -8.22 18.71 17.55
CA THR A 350 -9.29 19.38 18.31
C THR A 350 -9.02 19.52 19.80
N ASN A 351 -8.20 18.67 20.41
CA ASN A 351 -7.85 18.80 21.83
C ASN A 351 -6.39 19.21 22.00
N GLY A 352 -6.14 20.52 21.85
CA GLY A 352 -5.12 21.19 22.62
C GLY A 352 -5.73 21.67 23.95
N LEU A 353 -4.94 21.53 25.02
CA LEU A 353 -5.05 22.17 26.34
C LEU A 353 -5.88 21.45 27.43
N ILE A 354 -5.19 21.30 28.58
CA ILE A 354 -5.66 20.95 29.93
C ILE A 354 -5.97 19.44 30.08
N SER A 355 -5.25 18.63 30.87
CA SER A 355 -4.39 18.82 32.05
C SER A 355 -3.30 17.76 32.09
#